data_AF-A0AB34S882-F1
#
_entry.id   AF-A0AB34S882-F1
#
_cell.length_a   1.000
_cell.length_b   1.000
_cell.length_c   1.000
_cell.angle_alpha   90.00
_cell.angle_beta   90.00
_cell.angle_gamma   90.00
#
_symmetry.space_group_name_H-M   'P 1'
#
loop_
_entity.id
_entity.type
_entity.pdbx_description
1 polymer ?
#
loop_
_entity_poly.entity_id
_entity_poly.type
_entity_poly.pdbx_seq_one_letter_code
_entity_poly.pdbx_strand_id
1 'polypeptide(L)'
;MTKKTYFVHRDAWADERQSDGLELCLIPEFHDQKLYFYCDEYALFWSNIKDAGDPAKAQDFHLRGVIEPAKLEQIGQADLLGYVNGVKQYHFQGRHLTQVHYIDLD
;
A
#
# COMPACT_ATOMS: atom_id res chain seq x y z
N MET A 1 4.98 -13.06 17.49
CA MET A 1 4.21 -11.89 17.03
C MET A 1 4.95 -11.33 15.85
N THR A 2 4.30 -11.24 14.69
CA THR A 2 4.94 -10.78 13.44
C THR A 2 4.38 -9.40 13.09
N LYS A 3 5.22 -8.52 12.58
CA LYS A 3 4.80 -7.18 12.15
C LYS A 3 4.99 -7.03 10.64
N LYS A 4 4.03 -6.39 9.98
CA LYS A 4 4.19 -5.88 8.61
C LYS A 4 3.98 -4.37 8.63
N THR A 5 4.93 -3.64 8.04
CA THR A 5 4.93 -2.18 8.01
C THR A 5 4.78 -1.73 6.57
N TYR A 6 3.77 -0.93 6.28
CA TYR A 6 3.54 -0.31 4.99
C TYR A 6 3.73 1.19 5.10
N PHE A 7 4.38 1.77 4.10
CA PHE A 7 4.34 3.20 3.86
C PHE A 7 3.06 3.52 3.10
N VAL A 8 2.38 4.59 3.46
CA VAL A 8 1.06 4.93 2.95
C VAL A 8 1.11 6.26 2.23
N HIS A 9 0.56 6.29 1.02
CA HIS A 9 0.19 7.49 0.31
C HIS A 9 -1.28 7.79 0.58
N ARG A 10 -1.60 8.97 1.11
CA ARG A 10 -2.98 9.40 1.31
C ARG A 10 -3.42 10.16 0.07
N ASP A 11 -4.03 9.44 -0.87
CA ASP A 11 -4.57 10.03 -2.09
C ASP A 11 -5.82 10.87 -1.82
N ALA A 12 -6.18 11.73 -2.77
CA ALA A 12 -7.31 12.66 -2.65
C ALA A 12 -8.68 11.98 -2.50
N TRP A 13 -8.79 10.70 -2.86
CA TRP A 13 -10.02 9.93 -2.83
C TRP A 13 -10.10 8.97 -1.63
N ALA A 14 -9.09 8.97 -0.75
CA ALA A 14 -9.03 8.09 0.41
C ALA A 14 -10.27 8.24 1.32
N ASP A 15 -10.69 9.47 1.59
CA ASP A 15 -11.87 9.75 2.44
C ASP A 15 -13.17 9.30 1.76
N GLU A 16 -13.31 9.48 0.43
CA GLU A 16 -14.49 9.03 -0.33
C GLU A 16 -14.61 7.51 -0.34
N ARG A 17 -13.47 6.81 -0.43
CA ARG A 17 -13.40 5.36 -0.30
C ARG A 17 -13.44 4.89 1.16
N GLN A 18 -13.48 5.78 2.15
CA GLN A 18 -13.39 5.40 3.58
C GLN A 18 -12.19 4.46 3.84
N SER A 19 -11.05 4.75 3.21
CA SER A 19 -9.82 3.97 3.28
C SER A 19 -8.72 4.79 3.95
N ASP A 20 -7.75 4.11 4.56
CA ASP A 20 -6.57 4.74 5.17
C ASP A 20 -5.58 5.29 4.12
N GLY A 21 -5.89 5.14 2.84
CA GLY A 21 -5.04 5.50 1.71
C GLY A 21 -4.49 4.28 1.00
N LEU A 22 -3.35 4.44 0.33
CA LEU A 22 -2.74 3.41 -0.51
C LEU A 22 -1.40 2.98 0.06
N GLU A 23 -1.28 1.69 0.33
CA GLU A 23 -0.07 1.04 0.78
C GLU A 23 0.92 0.88 -0.38
N LEU A 24 2.14 1.37 -0.22
CA LEU A 24 3.20 1.14 -1.19
C LEU A 24 3.71 -0.29 -1.03
N CYS A 25 3.63 -1.07 -2.12
CA CYS A 25 3.93 -2.49 -2.10
C CYS A 25 4.60 -2.98 -3.38
N LEU A 26 5.09 -4.21 -3.33
CA LEU A 26 5.47 -5.02 -4.47
C LEU A 26 4.44 -6.13 -4.63
N ILE A 27 4.19 -6.53 -5.89
CA ILE A 27 3.33 -7.67 -6.22
C ILE A 27 4.24 -8.73 -6.88
N PRO A 28 4.80 -9.69 -6.10
CA PRO A 28 5.74 -10.68 -6.62
C PRO A 28 5.19 -11.54 -7.76
N GLU A 29 3.87 -11.75 -7.80
CA GLU A 29 3.17 -12.49 -8.86
C GLU A 29 3.37 -11.88 -10.25
N PHE A 30 3.66 -10.58 -10.35
CA PHE A 30 3.91 -9.90 -11.63
C PHE A 30 5.35 -9.99 -12.12
N HIS A 31 6.28 -10.43 -11.27
CA HIS A 31 7.69 -10.64 -11.63
C HIS A 31 8.40 -9.42 -12.27
N ASP A 32 7.92 -8.20 -12.02
CA ASP A 32 8.46 -6.97 -12.64
C ASP A 32 9.18 -6.03 -11.67
N GLN A 33 9.16 -6.35 -10.38
CA GLN A 33 9.79 -5.60 -9.29
C GLN A 33 9.34 -4.13 -9.19
N LYS A 34 8.17 -3.79 -9.76
CA LYS A 34 7.63 -2.44 -9.68
C LYS A 34 6.92 -2.19 -8.37
N LEU A 35 6.94 -0.93 -7.94
CA LEU A 35 6.11 -0.45 -6.85
C LEU A 35 4.68 -0.21 -7.32
N TYR A 36 3.75 -0.57 -6.46
CA TYR A 36 2.32 -0.39 -6.62
C TYR A 36 1.76 0.35 -5.41
N PHE A 37 0.64 1.02 -5.65
CA PHE A 37 -0.19 1.65 -4.63
C PHE A 37 -1.39 0.73 -4.43
N TYR A 38 -1.54 0.12 -3.26
CA TYR A 38 -2.54 -0.90 -2.99
C TYR A 38 -3.52 -0.45 -1.92
N CYS A 39 -4.80 -0.59 -2.19
CA CYS A 39 -5.88 -0.36 -1.25
C CYS A 39 -6.40 -1.72 -0.75
N ASP A 40 -6.05 -2.08 0.48
CA ASP A 40 -6.42 -3.38 1.06
C ASP A 40 -7.92 -3.55 1.22
N GLU A 41 -8.64 -2.48 1.55
CA GLU A 41 -10.08 -2.51 1.81
C GLU A 41 -10.90 -2.93 0.56
N TYR A 42 -10.39 -2.61 -0.63
CA TYR A 42 -11.08 -2.88 -1.90
C TYR A 42 -10.32 -3.84 -2.81
N ALA A 43 -9.17 -4.35 -2.38
CA ALA A 43 -8.26 -5.16 -3.20
C ALA A 43 -7.91 -4.52 -4.56
N LEU A 44 -7.82 -3.19 -4.60
CA LEU A 44 -7.50 -2.41 -5.80
C LEU A 44 -6.05 -1.94 -5.78
N PHE A 45 -5.43 -1.82 -6.94
CA PHE A 45 -4.10 -1.21 -7.02
C PHE A 45 -3.86 -0.35 -8.26
N TRP A 46 -2.84 0.49 -8.16
CA TRP A 46 -2.37 1.38 -9.22
C TRP A 46 -0.86 1.25 -9.39
N SER A 47 -0.38 1.36 -10.62
CA SER A 47 1.06 1.30 -10.95
C SER A 47 1.68 2.68 -11.17
N ASN A 48 0.89 3.76 -10.99
CA ASN A 48 1.31 5.13 -11.26
C ASN A 48 0.71 6.07 -10.22
N ILE A 49 1.54 6.91 -9.61
CA ILE A 49 1.13 7.90 -8.61
C ILE A 49 0.10 8.89 -9.14
N LYS A 50 0.16 9.26 -10.43
CA LYS A 50 -0.77 10.24 -11.01
C LYS A 50 -2.21 9.73 -11.10
N ASP A 51 -2.37 8.41 -11.20
CA ASP A 51 -3.66 7.75 -11.32
C ASP A 51 -4.09 7.14 -9.98
N ALA A 52 -3.21 7.15 -8.97
CA ALA A 52 -3.40 6.47 -7.71
C ALA A 52 -4.62 7.03 -6.96
N GLY A 53 -5.54 6.12 -6.61
CA GLY A 53 -6.77 6.45 -5.91
C GLY A 53 -7.99 6.67 -6.80
N ASP A 54 -7.80 6.95 -8.10
CA ASP A 54 -8.91 7.04 -9.05
C ASP A 54 -9.49 5.62 -9.32
N PRO A 55 -10.72 5.31 -8.89
CA PRO A 55 -11.30 3.98 -9.06
C PRO A 55 -11.43 3.57 -10.53
N ALA A 56 -11.61 4.53 -11.45
CA ALA A 56 -11.72 4.25 -12.88
C ALA A 56 -10.38 3.86 -13.54
N LYS A 57 -9.26 4.10 -12.84
CA LYS A 57 -7.90 3.73 -13.26
C LYS A 57 -7.34 2.56 -12.46
N ALA A 58 -8.11 2.05 -11.51
CA ALA A 58 -7.70 0.93 -10.68
C ALA A 58 -7.56 -0.34 -11.52
N GLN A 59 -6.57 -1.13 -11.13
CA GLN A 59 -6.41 -2.49 -11.57
C GLN A 59 -7.01 -3.41 -10.50
N ASP A 60 -7.96 -4.24 -10.92
CA ASP A 60 -8.54 -5.30 -10.11
C ASP A 60 -8.06 -6.63 -10.67
N PHE A 61 -7.00 -7.16 -10.05
CA PHE A 61 -6.55 -8.51 -10.31
C PHE A 61 -6.84 -9.35 -9.08
N HIS A 62 -7.41 -10.53 -9.31
CA HIS A 62 -7.59 -11.52 -8.26
C HIS A 62 -6.25 -12.17 -7.96
N LEU A 63 -5.40 -11.43 -7.22
CA LEU A 63 -4.07 -11.89 -6.80
C LEU A 63 -4.20 -13.17 -5.99
N ARG A 64 -3.35 -14.15 -6.30
CA ARG A 64 -3.26 -15.42 -5.56
C ARG A 64 -2.07 -15.42 -4.61
N GLY A 65 -1.07 -14.60 -4.91
CA GLY A 65 0.13 -14.41 -4.11
C GLY A 65 -0.02 -13.44 -2.95
N VAL A 66 1.06 -13.30 -2.18
CA VAL A 66 1.15 -12.37 -1.05
C VAL A 66 1.70 -11.04 -1.55
N ILE A 67 1.08 -9.94 -1.11
CA ILE A 67 1.59 -8.59 -1.31
C ILE A 67 2.72 -8.32 -0.30
N GLU A 68 3.84 -7.78 -0.79
CA GLU A 68 5.00 -7.46 0.02
C GLU A 68 5.10 -5.94 0.25
N PRO A 69 5.27 -5.46 1.50
CA PRO A 69 5.47 -4.04 1.73
C PRO A 69 6.74 -3.53 1.05
N ALA A 70 6.65 -2.35 0.45
CA ALA A 70 7.81 -1.67 -0.12
C ALA A 70 8.77 -1.22 0.98
N LYS A 71 10.08 -1.41 0.77
CA LYS A 71 11.11 -0.87 1.64
C LYS A 71 11.34 0.61 1.35
N LEU A 72 11.75 1.37 2.38
CA LEU A 72 12.05 2.80 2.24
C LEU A 72 13.09 3.09 1.14
N GLU A 73 14.11 2.25 1.02
CA GLU A 73 15.12 2.36 -0.04
C GLU A 73 14.51 2.24 -1.44
N GLN A 74 13.58 1.31 -1.65
CA GLN A 74 12.91 1.11 -2.94
C GLN A 74 12.02 2.30 -3.29
N ILE A 75 11.33 2.85 -2.30
CA ILE A 75 10.51 4.07 -2.44
C ILE A 75 11.40 5.26 -2.81
N GLY A 76 12.58 5.37 -2.17
CA GLY A 76 13.60 6.37 -2.48
C GLY A 76 14.14 6.26 -3.91
N GLN A 77 14.48 5.05 -4.34
CA GLN A 77 14.95 4.78 -5.70
C GLN A 77 13.90 5.07 -6.77
N ALA A 78 12.61 5.05 -6.41
CA ALA A 78 11.50 5.36 -7.29
C ALA A 78 11.06 6.83 -7.25
N ASP A 79 11.78 7.70 -6.54
CA ASP A 79 11.43 9.12 -6.34
C ASP A 79 10.04 9.33 -5.70
N LEU A 80 9.59 8.39 -4.86
CA LEU A 80 8.24 8.40 -4.26
C LEU A 80 8.20 8.89 -2.81
N LEU A 81 9.34 9.23 -2.19
CA LEU A 81 9.39 9.63 -0.77
C LEU A 81 8.48 10.81 -0.45
N GLY A 82 8.37 11.79 -1.35
CA GLY A 82 7.53 12.98 -1.16
C GLY A 82 6.02 12.71 -1.21
N TYR A 83 5.60 11.49 -1.54
CA TYR A 83 4.20 11.08 -1.58
C TYR A 83 3.79 10.21 -0.39
N VAL A 84 4.73 9.89 0.51
CA VAL A 84 4.43 9.11 1.71
C VAL A 84 3.90 10.07 2.78
N ASN A 85 2.68 9.82 3.24
CA ASN A 85 1.99 10.63 4.24
C ASN A 85 1.88 9.92 5.60
N GLY A 86 2.08 8.60 5.62
CA GLY A 86 1.90 7.83 6.84
C GLY A 86 2.57 6.46 6.80
N VAL A 87 2.48 5.77 7.92
CA VAL A 87 2.91 4.39 8.11
C VAL A 87 1.79 3.60 8.77
N LYS A 88 1.44 2.46 8.18
CA LYS A 88 0.47 1.49 8.72
C LYS A 88 1.20 0.22 9.13
N GLN A 89 1.07 -0.15 10.41
CA GLN A 89 1.72 -1.34 10.96
C GLN A 89 0.68 -2.38 11.40
N TYR A 90 0.70 -3.52 10.73
CA TYR A 90 -0.12 -4.67 11.05
C TYR A 90 0.61 -5.61 12.01
N HIS A 91 -0.03 -5.95 13.11
CA HIS A 91 0.50 -6.84 14.13
C HIS A 91 -0.26 -8.16 14.14
N PHE A 92 0.46 -9.27 13.96
CA PHE A 92 -0.11 -10.60 13.86
C PHE A 92 0.33 -11.53 15.00
N GLN A 93 -0.60 -12.36 15.45
CA GLN A 93 -0.33 -13.54 16.28
C GLN A 93 -0.62 -14.80 15.45
N GLY A 94 0.43 -15.46 14.98
CA GLY A 94 0.28 -16.51 13.96
C GLY A 94 -0.23 -15.89 12.65
N ARG A 95 -1.41 -16.34 12.20
CA ARG A 95 -2.10 -15.80 11.01
C ARG A 95 -3.18 -14.77 11.33
N HIS A 96 -3.48 -14.55 12.62
CA HIS A 96 -4.55 -13.66 13.02
C HIS A 96 -4.04 -12.23 13.20
N LEU A 97 -4.69 -11.26 12.56
CA LEU A 97 -4.44 -9.84 12.77
C LEU A 97 -5.00 -9.44 14.15
N THR A 98 -4.14 -8.95 15.03
CA THR A 98 -4.53 -8.57 16.39
C THR A 98 -4.63 -7.05 16.59
N GLN A 99 -3.87 -6.28 15.82
CA GLN A 99 -3.80 -4.83 15.98
C GLN A 99 -3.29 -4.15 14.70
N VAL A 100 -3.77 -2.94 14.45
CA VAL A 100 -3.23 -2.04 13.43
C VAL A 100 -2.82 -0.74 14.11
N HIS A 101 -1.61 -0.27 13.85
CA HIS A 101 -1.09 1.02 14.31
C HIS A 101 -0.89 1.96 13.13
N TYR A 102 -1.20 3.23 13.36
CA TYR A 102 -1.11 4.29 12.37
C TYR A 102 -0.17 5.37 12.89
N ILE A 103 0.70 5.85 12.02
CA ILE A 103 1.61 6.96 12.27
C ILE A 103 1.46 7.91 11.10
N ASP A 104 0.87 9.07 11.34
CA ASP A 104 0.86 10.18 10.38
C ASP A 104 2.22 10.88 10.41
N LEU A 105 2.72 11.26 9.23
CA LEU A 105 4.07 11.83 9.06
C LEU A 105 4.06 13.34 8.75
N ASP A 106 3.01 14.06 9.16
CA ASP A 106 2.81 15.52 9.03
C ASP A 106 4.02 16.35 8.56
#